data_AF-A0A847C8E3-F1
#
_entry.id   AF-A0A847C8E3-F1
#
_cell.length_a   1.000
_cell.length_b   1.000
_cell.length_c   1.000
_cell.angle_alpha   90.00
_cell.angle_beta   90.00
_cell.angle_gamma   90.00
#
_symmetry.space_group_name_H-M   'P 1'
#
loop_
_entity.id
_entity.type
_entity.pdbx_description
1 polymer ?
#
loop_
_entity_poly.entity_id
_entity_poly.type
_entity_poly.pdbx_seq_one_letter_code
_entity_poly.pdbx_strand_id
1 'polypeptide(L)'
;MNGNKKSPMSFMQRVATGIVNKRKFIFFAFAALAVFSIFSSKWVKVNEDLMKYLNEKTEARQGLDIMEKEFSEYITAQVMVANVTYETAATLLPLIKNVAGVHAVEFKDSPDHYKDSSALFFVVFKPGNTAAQTEEAQAEIKSRLSAYDTYIKSGNGFPTQDIMKKEMTIVMAIAAVIVFSVLLLTSQTYMEIPVLLITFGMAALLNVGTNFIFGTISYITKSICVILQLALAVDYAIILSH
;
A
#
# COMPACT_ATOMS: atom_id res chain seq x y z
N MET A 1 -17.91 -50.76 46.43
CA MET A 1 -18.33 -49.47 45.85
C MET A 1 -17.20 -48.46 46.06
N ASN A 2 -16.37 -48.22 45.05
CA ASN A 2 -15.29 -47.24 45.17
C ASN A 2 -15.62 -46.02 44.31
N GLY A 3 -15.92 -44.92 44.99
CA GLY A 3 -16.39 -43.67 44.41
C GLY A 3 -15.30 -43.01 43.57
N ASN A 4 -15.54 -42.96 42.27
CA ASN A 4 -14.70 -42.26 41.31
C ASN A 4 -14.91 -40.74 41.47
N LYS A 5 -14.17 -40.11 42.39
CA LYS A 5 -14.11 -38.64 42.50
C LYS A 5 -13.38 -38.09 41.28
N LYS A 6 -14.13 -37.64 40.28
CA LYS A 6 -13.61 -36.82 39.17
C LYS A 6 -12.92 -35.59 39.77
N SER A 7 -11.62 -35.45 39.53
CA SER A 7 -10.88 -34.23 39.88
C SER A 7 -11.55 -33.02 39.23
N PRO A 8 -11.61 -31.86 39.90
CA PRO A 8 -12.17 -30.66 39.31
C PRO A 8 -11.32 -30.27 38.09
N MET A 9 -11.96 -30.28 36.93
CA MET A 9 -11.33 -29.99 35.64
C MET A 9 -10.64 -28.62 35.69
N SER A 10 -9.35 -28.59 35.36
CA SER A 10 -8.55 -27.36 35.31
C SER A 10 -9.18 -26.32 34.37
N PHE A 11 -8.97 -25.02 34.61
CA PHE A 11 -9.44 -23.95 33.74
C PHE A 11 -9.05 -24.20 32.27
N MET A 12 -7.80 -24.61 32.02
CA MET A 12 -7.30 -24.92 30.68
C MET A 12 -8.06 -26.09 30.04
N GLN A 13 -8.39 -27.13 30.83
CA GLN A 13 -9.14 -28.29 30.37
C GLN A 13 -10.61 -27.95 30.09
N ARG A 14 -11.23 -27.05 30.85
CA ARG A 14 -12.59 -26.55 30.58
C ARG A 14 -12.63 -25.77 29.27
N VAL A 15 -11.66 -24.90 29.02
CA VAL A 15 -11.54 -24.14 27.77
C VAL A 15 -11.30 -25.09 26.59
N ALA A 16 -10.36 -26.04 26.71
CA ALA A 16 -10.10 -27.03 25.66
C ALA A 16 -11.33 -27.89 25.34
N THR A 17 -12.04 -28.37 26.38
CA THR A 17 -13.27 -29.15 26.22
C THR A 17 -14.37 -28.32 25.54
N GLY A 18 -14.47 -27.03 25.87
CA GLY A 18 -15.40 -26.09 25.23
C GLY A 18 -15.10 -25.89 23.74
N ILE A 19 -13.82 -25.72 23.37
CA ILE A 19 -13.38 -25.57 21.98
C ILE A 19 -13.70 -26.84 21.18
N VAL A 20 -13.37 -28.02 21.70
CA VAL A 20 -13.59 -29.29 21.01
C VAL A 20 -15.09 -29.58 20.83
N ASN A 21 -15.90 -29.38 21.87
CA ASN A 21 -17.34 -29.64 21.82
C ASN A 21 -18.08 -28.69 20.87
N LYS A 22 -17.62 -27.44 20.75
CA LYS A 22 -18.23 -26.44 19.86
C LYS A 22 -17.47 -26.23 18.55
N ARG A 23 -16.60 -27.15 18.13
CA ARG A 23 -15.74 -26.98 16.94
C ARG A 23 -16.51 -26.53 15.69
N LYS A 24 -17.69 -27.11 15.41
CA LYS A 24 -18.50 -26.75 14.24
C LYS A 24 -19.00 -25.31 14.30
N PHE A 25 -19.36 -24.83 15.49
CA PHE A 25 -19.76 -23.44 15.70
C PHE A 25 -18.57 -22.49 15.52
N ILE A 26 -17.39 -22.85 16.03
CA ILE A 26 -16.17 -22.04 15.89
C ILE A 26 -15.79 -21.94 14.41
N PHE A 27 -15.76 -23.06 13.68
CA PHE A 27 -15.49 -23.05 12.24
C PHE A 27 -16.49 -22.18 11.47
N PHE A 28 -17.79 -22.29 11.79
CA PHE A 28 -18.83 -21.48 11.16
C PHE A 28 -18.66 -19.99 11.47
N ALA A 29 -18.36 -19.63 12.72
CA ALA A 29 -18.14 -18.25 13.13
C ALA A 29 -16.92 -17.64 12.44
N PHE A 30 -15.80 -18.36 12.37
CA PHE A 30 -14.61 -17.93 11.65
C PHE A 30 -14.87 -17.79 10.15
N ALA A 31 -15.60 -18.72 9.53
CA ALA A 31 -15.97 -18.61 8.12
C ALA A 31 -16.87 -17.38 7.87
N ALA A 32 -17.85 -17.12 8.72
CA ALA A 32 -18.71 -15.93 8.62
C ALA A 32 -17.91 -14.62 8.77
N LEU A 33 -16.99 -14.57 9.73
CA LEU A 33 -16.10 -13.43 9.93
C LEU A 33 -15.13 -13.23 8.75
N ALA A 34 -14.67 -14.32 8.13
CA ALA A 34 -13.83 -14.27 6.94
C ALA A 34 -14.57 -13.63 5.77
N VAL A 35 -15.78 -14.12 5.50
CA VAL A 35 -16.63 -13.56 4.44
C VAL A 35 -16.90 -12.09 4.72
N PHE A 36 -17.28 -11.74 5.95
CA PHE A 36 -17.49 -10.34 6.34
C PHE A 36 -16.23 -9.49 6.14
N SER A 37 -15.07 -10.02 6.49
CA SER A 37 -13.78 -9.34 6.39
C SER A 37 -13.37 -9.07 4.93
N ILE A 38 -13.76 -9.92 3.97
CA ILE A 38 -13.55 -9.66 2.54
C ILE A 38 -14.33 -8.42 2.09
N PHE A 39 -15.56 -8.25 2.57
CA PHE A 39 -16.37 -7.07 2.25
C PHE A 39 -15.90 -5.84 3.00
N SER A 40 -15.63 -5.95 4.31
CA SER A 40 -15.20 -4.82 5.13
C SER A 40 -13.81 -4.31 4.76
N SER A 41 -12.93 -5.17 4.23
CA SER A 41 -11.61 -4.79 3.71
C SER A 41 -11.70 -3.71 2.63
N LYS A 42 -12.76 -3.72 1.80
CA LYS A 42 -13.01 -2.67 0.79
C LYS A 42 -13.52 -1.36 1.41
N TRP A 43 -14.03 -1.39 2.63
CA TRP A 43 -14.52 -0.20 3.35
C TRP A 43 -13.43 0.47 4.20
N VAL A 44 -12.31 -0.21 4.44
CA VAL A 44 -11.17 0.36 5.17
C VAL A 44 -10.52 1.45 4.31
N LYS A 45 -10.67 2.70 4.71
CA LYS A 45 -9.95 3.82 4.09
C LYS A 45 -8.53 3.85 4.62
N VAL A 46 -7.55 3.77 3.73
CA VAL A 46 -6.15 3.96 4.11
C VAL A 46 -5.86 5.46 4.05
N ASN A 47 -5.42 6.03 5.18
CA ASN A 47 -4.93 7.39 5.23
C ASN A 47 -3.43 7.37 4.88
N GLU A 48 -3.07 8.13 3.86
CA GLU A 48 -1.73 8.18 3.28
C GLU A 48 -1.04 9.52 3.57
N ASP A 49 -1.72 10.43 4.28
CA ASP A 49 -1.18 11.72 4.65
C ASP A 49 -0.22 11.60 5.85
N LEU A 50 1.05 11.88 5.58
CA LEU A 50 2.09 11.88 6.58
C LEU A 50 1.98 13.06 7.56
N MET A 51 1.34 14.16 7.17
CA MET A 51 1.15 15.34 8.01
C MET A 51 0.20 15.08 9.16
N LYS A 52 -0.70 14.10 9.03
CA LYS A 52 -1.56 13.62 10.11
C LYS A 52 -0.78 13.04 11.30
N TYR A 53 0.49 12.70 11.12
CA TYR A 53 1.36 12.26 12.21
C TYR A 53 2.00 13.39 13.00
N LEU A 54 2.01 14.61 12.45
CA LEU A 54 2.49 15.77 13.19
C LEU A 54 1.41 16.20 14.18
N ASN A 55 1.84 16.57 15.39
CA ASN A 55 0.94 17.10 16.40
C ASN A 55 0.31 18.41 15.90
N GLU A 56 -1.03 18.46 15.88
CA GLU A 56 -1.84 19.60 15.44
C GLU A 56 -1.47 20.92 16.14
N LYS A 57 -0.90 20.84 17.35
CA LYS A 57 -0.51 22.02 18.14
C LYS A 57 0.85 22.61 17.77
N THR A 58 1.61 21.99 16.86
CA THR A 58 2.92 22.49 16.47
C THR A 58 2.82 23.61 15.45
N GLU A 59 3.68 24.63 15.55
CA GLU A 59 3.74 25.73 14.58
C GLU A 59 4.02 25.23 13.16
N ALA A 60 4.79 24.14 13.02
CA ALA A 60 5.04 23.49 11.74
C ALA A 60 3.75 22.93 11.11
N ARG A 61 2.88 22.26 11.87
CA ARG A 61 1.62 21.73 11.33
C ARG A 61 0.66 22.85 10.93
N GLN A 62 0.58 23.90 11.74
CA GLN A 62 -0.24 25.08 11.45
C GLN A 62 0.27 25.83 10.22
N GLY A 63 1.58 25.95 10.05
CA GLY A 63 2.19 26.52 8.85
C GLY A 63 1.85 25.73 7.59
N LEU A 64 1.85 24.40 7.68
CA LEU A 64 1.45 23.51 6.59
C LEU A 64 -0.05 23.61 6.28
N ASP A 65 -0.92 23.69 7.30
CA ASP A 65 -2.37 23.90 7.10
C ASP A 65 -2.70 25.24 6.43
N ILE A 66 -2.02 26.32 6.85
CA ILE A 66 -2.18 27.64 6.23
C ILE A 66 -1.68 27.60 4.78
N MET A 67 -0.55 26.93 4.53
CA MET A 67 -0.01 26.77 3.19
C MET A 67 -0.99 26.01 2.29
N GLU A 68 -1.56 24.89 2.74
CA GLU A 68 -2.53 24.09 1.96
C GLU A 68 -3.85 24.85 1.71
N LYS A 69 -4.29 25.65 2.69
CA LYS A 69 -5.51 26.44 2.58
C LYS A 69 -5.36 27.63 1.62
N GLU A 70 -4.23 28.33 1.67
CA GLU A 70 -3.99 29.54 0.87
C GLU A 70 -3.36 29.23 -0.50
N PHE A 71 -2.62 28.13 -0.61
CA PHE A 71 -2.02 27.65 -1.86
C PHE A 71 -2.58 26.27 -2.19
N SER A 72 -3.38 26.18 -3.26
CA SER A 72 -3.92 24.91 -3.73
C SER A 72 -2.80 23.89 -3.96
N GLU A 73 -3.00 22.63 -3.56
CA GLU A 73 -2.06 21.55 -3.88
C GLU A 73 -2.00 21.36 -5.40
N TYR A 74 -0.91 21.84 -5.98
CA TYR A 74 -0.59 21.58 -7.36
C TYR A 74 0.29 20.35 -7.44
N ILE A 75 -0.21 19.30 -8.11
CA ILE A 75 0.65 18.19 -8.50
C ILE A 75 1.58 18.73 -9.58
N THR A 76 2.89 18.52 -9.40
CA THR A 76 3.91 18.93 -10.36
C THR A 76 4.55 17.70 -10.99
N ALA A 77 5.11 17.84 -12.18
CA ALA A 77 5.97 16.85 -12.81
C ALA A 77 7.09 17.53 -13.58
N GLN A 78 8.23 16.87 -13.64
CA GLN A 78 9.39 17.26 -14.44
C GLN A 78 9.46 16.32 -15.65
N VAL A 79 9.40 16.88 -16.86
CA VAL A 79 9.49 16.14 -18.11
C VAL A 79 10.80 16.54 -18.78
N MET A 80 11.74 15.61 -18.86
CA MET A 80 13.00 15.80 -19.56
C MET A 80 12.90 15.19 -20.97
N VAL A 81 13.32 15.95 -21.97
CA VAL A 81 13.45 15.51 -23.36
C VAL A 81 14.94 15.60 -23.70
N ALA A 82 15.58 14.48 -23.95
CA ALA A 82 16.98 14.40 -24.29
C ALA A 82 17.21 14.55 -25.81
N ASN A 83 18.41 14.99 -26.18
CA ASN A 83 18.88 15.12 -27.56
C ASN A 83 18.00 16.03 -28.44
N VAL A 84 17.61 17.18 -27.89
CA VAL A 84 16.82 18.19 -28.61
C VAL A 84 17.51 19.55 -28.60
N THR A 85 17.31 20.30 -29.68
CA THR A 85 17.73 21.71 -29.73
C THR A 85 16.77 22.58 -28.93
N TYR A 86 17.23 23.76 -28.50
CA TYR A 86 16.39 24.73 -27.79
C TYR A 86 15.16 25.13 -28.62
N GLU A 87 15.32 25.32 -29.94
CA GLU A 87 14.20 25.66 -30.84
C GLU A 87 13.16 24.54 -30.89
N THR A 88 13.61 23.28 -30.98
CA THR A 88 12.72 22.12 -30.92
C THR A 88 12.01 22.08 -29.57
N ALA A 89 12.71 22.28 -28.45
CA ALA A 89 12.11 22.31 -27.12
C ALA A 89 11.03 23.41 -26.99
N ALA A 90 11.26 24.60 -27.55
CA ALA A 90 10.29 25.68 -27.57
C ALA A 90 9.01 25.31 -28.36
N THR A 91 9.13 24.51 -29.43
CA THR A 91 7.96 23.99 -30.17
C THR A 91 7.19 22.91 -29.42
N LEU A 92 7.83 22.19 -28.49
CA LEU A 92 7.18 21.16 -27.65
C LEU A 92 6.38 21.76 -26.50
N LEU A 93 6.74 22.96 -26.02
CA LEU A 93 6.06 23.66 -24.94
C LEU A 93 4.53 23.77 -25.14
N PRO A 94 4.01 24.27 -26.27
CA PRO A 94 2.56 24.34 -26.50
C PRO A 94 1.91 22.95 -26.62
N LEU A 95 2.64 21.93 -27.10
CA LEU A 95 2.11 20.57 -27.20
C LEU A 95 1.85 19.96 -25.82
N ILE A 96 2.76 20.18 -24.87
CA ILE A 96 2.60 19.73 -23.48
C ILE A 96 1.53 20.55 -22.77
N LYS A 97 1.47 21.87 -23.01
CA LYS A 97 0.48 22.77 -22.41
C LYS A 97 -0.97 22.45 -22.81
N ASN A 98 -1.18 21.93 -24.01
CA ASN A 98 -2.51 21.59 -24.54
C ASN A 98 -3.04 20.22 -24.09
N VAL A 99 -2.27 19.45 -23.30
CA VAL A 99 -2.73 18.17 -22.77
C VAL A 99 -3.85 18.38 -21.74
N ALA A 100 -4.89 17.55 -21.82
CA ALA A 100 -6.01 17.62 -20.89
C ALA A 100 -5.53 17.34 -19.45
N GLY A 101 -5.84 18.24 -18.52
CA GLY A 101 -5.44 18.11 -17.12
C GLY A 101 -4.17 18.87 -16.73
N VAL A 102 -3.43 19.43 -17.69
CA VAL A 102 -2.33 20.35 -17.44
C VAL A 102 -2.88 21.77 -17.17
N HIS A 103 -2.33 22.44 -16.16
CA HIS A 103 -2.63 23.83 -15.81
C HIS A 103 -1.58 24.79 -16.38
N ALA A 104 -0.30 24.50 -16.14
CA ALA A 104 0.81 25.30 -16.61
C ALA A 104 2.02 24.43 -16.98
N VAL A 105 2.84 24.94 -17.90
CA VAL A 105 4.14 24.36 -18.24
C VAL A 105 5.15 25.49 -18.26
N GLU A 106 6.24 25.32 -17.54
CA GLU A 106 7.34 26.27 -17.48
C GLU A 106 8.59 25.68 -18.14
N PHE A 107 9.10 26.42 -19.12
CA PHE A 107 10.37 26.19 -19.78
C PHE A 107 10.92 27.56 -20.19
N LYS A 108 12.17 27.84 -19.78
CA LYS A 108 12.85 29.11 -19.99
C LYS A 108 14.24 28.84 -20.55
N ASP A 109 14.84 29.86 -21.16
CA ASP A 109 16.27 29.83 -21.51
C ASP A 109 17.11 30.03 -20.25
N SER A 110 17.26 28.96 -19.46
CA SER A 110 18.15 28.94 -18.31
C SER A 110 18.87 27.60 -18.21
N PRO A 111 20.03 27.54 -17.53
CA PRO A 111 20.78 26.30 -17.29
C PRO A 111 19.97 25.22 -16.55
N ASP A 112 18.92 25.63 -15.82
CA ASP A 112 18.05 24.73 -15.07
C ASP A 112 17.01 24.03 -15.97
N HIS A 113 16.68 24.66 -17.11
CA HIS A 113 15.70 24.16 -18.07
C HIS A 113 16.33 23.61 -19.34
N TYR A 114 17.55 24.02 -19.70
CA TYR A 114 18.23 23.52 -20.88
C TYR A 114 19.73 23.35 -20.61
N LYS A 115 20.20 22.10 -20.67
CA LYS A 115 21.60 21.74 -20.46
C LYS A 115 21.98 20.53 -21.28
N ASP A 116 23.17 20.55 -21.89
CA ASP A 116 23.76 19.41 -22.61
C ASP A 116 22.79 18.78 -23.64
N SER A 117 22.12 19.62 -24.43
CA SER A 117 21.09 19.22 -25.41
C SER A 117 19.88 18.48 -24.82
N SER A 118 19.58 18.72 -23.55
CA SER A 118 18.42 18.17 -22.84
C SER A 118 17.56 19.32 -22.32
N ALA A 119 16.27 19.25 -22.62
CA ALA A 119 15.27 20.23 -22.19
C ALA A 119 14.44 19.67 -21.03
N LEU A 120 14.28 20.45 -19.95
CA LEU A 120 13.51 20.12 -18.77
C LEU A 120 12.30 21.05 -18.65
N PHE A 121 11.12 20.47 -18.76
CA PHE A 121 9.82 21.13 -18.63
C PHE A 121 9.26 20.87 -17.23
N PHE A 122 8.84 21.93 -16.55
CA PHE A 122 8.09 21.83 -15.29
C PHE A 122 6.60 21.93 -15.58
N VAL A 123 5.90 20.83 -15.40
CA VAL A 123 4.47 20.71 -15.66
C VAL A 123 3.71 20.81 -14.34
N VAL A 124 2.70 21.67 -14.30
CA VAL A 124 1.78 21.85 -13.18
C VAL A 124 0.42 21.33 -13.62
N PHE A 125 -0.14 20.37 -12.90
CA PHE A 125 -1.47 19.82 -13.17
C PHE A 125 -2.56 20.65 -12.51
N LYS A 126 -3.80 20.50 -12.98
CA LYS A 126 -4.95 21.20 -12.41
C LYS A 126 -5.22 20.72 -10.96
N PRO A 127 -5.60 21.65 -10.06
CA PRO A 127 -5.95 21.29 -8.69
C PRO A 127 -7.21 20.41 -8.69
N GLY A 128 -7.21 19.36 -7.86
CA GLY A 128 -8.31 18.39 -7.76
C GLY A 128 -8.31 17.28 -8.83
N ASN A 129 -7.27 17.19 -9.67
CA ASN A 129 -7.09 16.02 -10.53
C ASN A 129 -6.96 14.75 -9.69
N THR A 130 -7.72 13.72 -10.05
CA THR A 130 -7.54 12.39 -9.47
C THR A 130 -6.21 11.75 -9.94
N ALA A 131 -5.77 10.71 -9.24
CA ALA A 131 -4.65 9.86 -9.63
C ALA A 131 -4.74 9.46 -11.11
N ALA A 132 -5.90 8.92 -11.52
CA ALA A 132 -6.14 8.43 -12.87
C ALA A 132 -6.05 9.55 -13.93
N GLN A 133 -6.64 10.72 -13.68
CA GLN A 133 -6.58 11.85 -14.62
C GLN A 133 -5.16 12.39 -14.82
N THR A 134 -4.33 12.33 -13.78
CA THR A 134 -2.93 12.75 -13.86
C THR A 134 -2.09 11.69 -14.60
N GLU A 135 -2.35 10.40 -14.37
CA GLU A 135 -1.73 9.31 -15.13
C GLU A 135 -2.08 9.36 -16.61
N GLU A 136 -3.35 9.61 -16.95
CA GLU A 136 -3.80 9.80 -18.33
C GLU A 136 -3.08 10.98 -18.99
N ALA A 137 -2.96 12.12 -18.29
CA ALA A 137 -2.23 13.28 -18.78
C ALA A 137 -0.73 12.96 -19.00
N GLN A 138 -0.10 12.22 -18.10
CA GLN A 138 1.31 11.81 -18.27
C GLN A 138 1.49 10.82 -19.42
N ALA A 139 0.59 9.87 -19.57
CA ALA A 139 0.58 8.93 -20.69
C ALA A 139 0.40 9.67 -22.02
N GLU A 140 -0.48 10.69 -22.05
CA GLU A 140 -0.67 11.53 -23.22
C GLU A 140 0.57 12.36 -23.55
N ILE A 141 1.23 12.98 -22.55
CA ILE A 141 2.50 13.69 -22.73
C ILE A 141 3.55 12.73 -23.31
N LYS A 142 3.69 11.54 -22.74
CA LYS A 142 4.63 10.52 -23.21
C LYS A 142 4.34 10.07 -24.63
N SER A 143 3.05 9.90 -24.97
CA SER A 143 2.64 9.52 -26.33
C SER A 143 2.91 10.64 -27.35
N ARG A 144 2.69 11.91 -26.99
CA ARG A 144 2.96 13.05 -27.88
C ARG A 144 4.45 13.28 -28.10
N LEU A 145 5.27 12.89 -27.12
CA LEU A 145 6.72 13.01 -27.18
C LEU A 145 7.43 11.69 -27.54
N SER A 146 6.70 10.67 -28.02
CA SER A 146 7.28 9.34 -28.31
C SER A 146 8.36 9.34 -29.38
N ALA A 147 8.44 10.40 -30.19
CA ALA A 147 9.49 10.60 -31.18
C ALA A 147 10.83 11.02 -30.57
N TYR A 148 10.87 11.33 -29.27
CA TYR A 148 12.03 11.81 -28.54
C TYR A 148 12.32 10.94 -27.31
N ASP A 149 13.57 10.95 -26.87
CA ASP A 149 13.99 10.28 -25.64
C ASP A 149 13.47 11.05 -24.43
N THR A 150 12.32 10.62 -23.89
CA THR A 150 11.62 11.31 -22.82
C THR A 150 11.67 10.59 -21.49
N TYR A 151 11.89 11.36 -20.42
CA TYR A 151 11.91 10.91 -19.05
C TYR A 151 10.98 11.78 -18.21
N ILE A 152 9.98 11.16 -17.59
CA ILE A 152 9.01 11.87 -16.76
C ILE A 152 9.27 11.51 -15.30
N LYS A 153 9.58 12.52 -14.49
CA LYS A 153 9.64 12.42 -13.04
C LYS A 153 8.46 13.20 -12.46
N SER A 154 7.46 12.48 -11.99
CA SER A 154 6.31 13.10 -11.35
C SER A 154 6.66 13.51 -9.90
N GLY A 155 6.23 14.72 -9.52
CA GLY A 155 6.49 15.37 -8.23
C GLY A 155 5.51 14.95 -7.15
N ASN A 156 5.42 15.74 -6.07
CA ASN A 156 4.67 15.42 -4.86
C ASN A 156 3.26 14.88 -5.18
N GLY A 157 2.98 13.63 -4.80
CA GLY A 157 1.67 12.97 -4.91
C GLY A 157 1.62 11.70 -5.77
N PHE A 158 2.35 11.63 -6.88
CA PHE A 158 2.32 10.50 -7.85
C PHE A 158 3.70 10.44 -8.52
N PRO A 159 4.43 9.31 -8.65
CA PRO A 159 4.02 7.91 -8.82
C PRO A 159 4.47 7.01 -7.64
N THR A 160 4.90 7.60 -6.53
CA THR A 160 5.43 6.85 -5.39
C THR A 160 4.39 5.86 -4.86
N GLN A 161 3.10 6.22 -4.81
CA GLN A 161 2.08 5.36 -4.21
C GLN A 161 1.85 4.05 -4.97
N ASP A 162 1.68 4.09 -6.30
CA ASP A 162 1.42 2.87 -7.06
C ASP A 162 2.68 2.02 -7.26
N ILE A 163 3.85 2.68 -7.32
CA ILE A 163 5.15 1.99 -7.20
C ILE A 163 5.24 1.29 -5.85
N MET A 164 4.90 1.96 -4.74
CA MET A 164 4.91 1.39 -3.39
C MET A 164 3.90 0.25 -3.23
N LYS A 165 2.67 0.36 -3.77
CA LYS A 165 1.69 -0.74 -3.76
C LYS A 165 2.19 -1.96 -4.53
N LYS A 166 2.82 -1.73 -5.69
CA LYS A 166 3.42 -2.79 -6.50
C LYS A 166 4.59 -3.45 -5.76
N GLU A 167 5.47 -2.67 -5.17
CA GLU A 167 6.58 -3.16 -4.35
C GLU A 167 6.07 -3.95 -3.15
N MET A 168 5.05 -3.45 -2.43
CA MET A 168 4.45 -4.16 -1.31
C MET A 168 3.82 -5.50 -1.73
N THR A 169 3.24 -5.56 -2.93
CA THR A 169 2.71 -6.81 -3.50
C THR A 169 3.84 -7.81 -3.80
N ILE A 170 4.96 -7.33 -4.36
CA ILE A 170 6.16 -8.15 -4.59
C ILE A 170 6.74 -8.65 -3.27
N VAL A 171 6.84 -7.80 -2.25
CA VAL A 171 7.30 -8.16 -0.91
C VAL A 171 6.39 -9.24 -0.31
N MET A 172 5.06 -9.10 -0.41
CA MET A 172 4.12 -10.13 0.06
C MET A 172 4.28 -11.46 -0.69
N ALA A 173 4.53 -11.43 -2.00
CA ALA A 173 4.75 -12.65 -2.79
C ALA A 173 6.04 -13.36 -2.37
N ILE A 174 7.15 -12.62 -2.22
CA ILE A 174 8.43 -13.16 -1.77
C ILE A 174 8.28 -13.74 -0.35
N ALA A 175 7.63 -12.99 0.55
CA ALA A 175 7.32 -13.41 1.91
C ALA A 175 6.52 -14.73 1.96
N ALA A 176 5.47 -14.86 1.15
CA ALA A 176 4.67 -16.07 1.07
C ALA A 176 5.49 -17.27 0.60
N VAL A 177 6.38 -17.09 -0.38
CA VAL A 177 7.29 -18.14 -0.86
C VAL A 177 8.27 -18.56 0.23
N ILE A 178 8.83 -17.60 0.98
CA ILE A 178 9.73 -17.89 2.10
C ILE A 178 9.02 -18.69 3.18
N VAL A 179 7.83 -18.26 3.62
CA VAL A 179 7.05 -18.99 4.64
C VAL A 179 6.71 -20.39 4.15
N PHE A 180 6.24 -20.54 2.91
CA PHE A 180 5.97 -21.85 2.31
C PHE A 180 7.22 -22.74 2.33
N SER A 181 8.38 -22.19 1.97
CA SER A 181 9.65 -22.94 1.92
C SER A 181 10.12 -23.36 3.31
N VAL A 182 10.04 -22.46 4.30
CA VAL A 182 10.40 -22.77 5.70
C VAL A 182 9.47 -23.85 6.26
N LEU A 183 8.16 -23.74 6.03
CA LEU A 183 7.19 -24.76 6.44
C LEU A 183 7.48 -26.13 5.83
N LEU A 184 7.87 -26.18 4.54
CA LEU A 184 8.22 -27.42 3.86
C LEU A 184 9.49 -28.05 4.45
N LEU A 185 10.51 -27.24 4.75
CA LEU A 185 11.76 -27.73 5.33
C LEU A 185 11.62 -28.15 6.81
N THR A 186 10.74 -27.48 7.56
CA THR A 186 10.56 -27.75 9.00
C THR A 186 9.51 -28.82 9.29
N SER A 187 8.45 -28.93 8.48
CA SER A 187 7.40 -29.91 8.72
C SER A 187 7.79 -31.30 8.19
N GLN A 188 7.59 -32.33 9.01
CA GLN A 188 7.74 -33.72 8.61
C GLN A 188 6.47 -34.30 7.95
N THR A 189 5.34 -33.59 8.06
CA THR A 189 4.02 -34.11 7.64
C THR A 189 3.36 -33.23 6.60
N TYR A 190 3.15 -33.77 5.39
CA TYR A 190 2.54 -33.04 4.26
C TYR A 190 1.15 -32.44 4.54
N MET A 191 0.35 -33.02 5.45
CA MET A 191 -1.00 -32.51 5.80
C MET A 191 -1.00 -31.33 6.78
N GLU A 192 0.13 -31.03 7.42
CA GLU A 192 0.23 -29.94 8.38
C GLU A 192 0.35 -28.57 7.68
N ILE A 193 1.15 -28.53 6.62
CA ILE A 193 1.42 -27.34 5.80
C ILE A 193 0.13 -26.63 5.32
N PRO A 194 -0.85 -27.30 4.67
CA PRO A 194 -2.06 -26.63 4.19
C PRO A 194 -2.95 -26.12 5.35
N VAL A 195 -2.98 -26.82 6.49
CA VAL A 195 -3.77 -26.40 7.65
C VAL A 195 -3.20 -25.12 8.25
N LEU A 196 -1.87 -25.03 8.38
CA LEU A 196 -1.18 -23.83 8.86
C LEU A 196 -1.35 -22.65 7.90
N LEU A 197 -1.20 -22.88 6.60
CA LEU A 197 -1.40 -21.83 5.58
C LEU A 197 -2.83 -21.26 5.59
N ILE A 198 -3.85 -22.12 5.70
CA ILE A 198 -5.25 -21.67 5.82
C ILE A 198 -5.43 -20.87 7.11
N THR A 199 -4.82 -21.30 8.21
CA THR A 199 -4.91 -20.62 9.50
C THR A 199 -4.26 -19.23 9.46
N PHE A 200 -3.07 -19.10 8.86
CA PHE A 200 -2.40 -17.81 8.70
C PHE A 200 -3.09 -16.89 7.70
N GLY A 201 -3.58 -17.45 6.58
CA GLY A 201 -4.40 -16.71 5.62
C GLY A 201 -5.68 -16.17 6.25
N MET A 202 -6.35 -16.99 7.06
CA MET A 202 -7.53 -16.58 7.83
C MET A 202 -7.19 -15.47 8.83
N ALA A 203 -6.08 -15.60 9.57
CA ALA A 203 -5.63 -14.58 10.52
C ALA A 203 -5.30 -13.26 9.83
N ALA A 204 -4.58 -13.28 8.70
CA ALA A 204 -4.27 -12.10 7.92
C ALA A 204 -5.54 -11.42 7.38
N LEU A 205 -6.49 -12.21 6.87
CA LEU A 205 -7.74 -11.71 6.32
C LEU A 205 -8.61 -11.05 7.40
N LEU A 206 -8.73 -11.66 8.57
CA LEU A 206 -9.46 -11.10 9.70
C LEU A 206 -8.80 -9.83 10.24
N ASN A 207 -7.46 -9.78 10.29
CA ASN A 207 -6.73 -8.60 10.72
C ASN A 207 -7.00 -7.42 9.78
N VAL A 208 -6.92 -7.64 8.47
CA VAL A 208 -7.23 -6.60 7.47
C VAL A 208 -8.70 -6.19 7.49
N GLY A 209 -9.65 -7.12 7.66
CA GLY A 209 -11.08 -6.80 7.65
C GLY A 209 -11.58 -6.12 8.93
N THR A 210 -10.99 -6.45 10.09
CA THR A 210 -11.39 -5.86 11.38
C THR A 210 -10.94 -4.40 11.50
N ASN A 211 -9.94 -3.99 10.71
CA ASN A 211 -9.47 -2.59 10.64
C ASN A 211 -10.58 -1.59 10.27
N PHE A 212 -11.71 -2.05 9.71
CA PHE A 212 -12.89 -1.22 9.47
C PHE A 212 -13.45 -0.60 10.76
N ILE A 213 -13.34 -1.27 11.91
CA ILE A 213 -13.84 -0.76 13.21
C ILE A 213 -13.18 0.57 13.56
N PHE A 214 -11.93 0.79 13.14
CA PHE A 214 -11.18 2.01 13.39
C PHE A 214 -11.38 3.10 12.31
N GLY A 215 -12.20 2.82 11.28
CA GLY A 215 -12.59 3.75 10.21
C GLY A 215 -11.47 4.01 9.18
N THR A 216 -10.35 4.59 9.62
CA THR A 216 -9.17 4.82 8.78
C THR A 216 -7.93 4.23 9.41
N ILE A 217 -7.15 3.46 8.64
CA ILE A 217 -5.82 3.01 9.07
C ILE A 217 -4.74 3.75 8.30
N SER A 218 -3.59 3.98 8.91
CA SER A 218 -2.48 4.57 8.17
C SER A 218 -1.76 3.53 7.29
N TYR A 219 -1.21 4.01 6.17
CA TYR A 219 -0.33 3.24 5.30
C TYR A 219 0.85 2.57 6.04
N ILE A 220 1.50 3.30 6.97
CA ILE A 220 2.64 2.75 7.74
C ILE A 220 2.19 1.57 8.60
N THR A 221 1.08 1.72 9.34
CA THR A 221 0.53 0.67 10.19
C THR A 221 0.15 -0.56 9.38
N LYS A 222 -0.51 -0.36 8.23
CA LYS A 222 -0.88 -1.45 7.32
C LYS A 222 0.37 -2.22 6.85
N SER A 223 1.43 -1.49 6.52
CA SER A 223 2.68 -2.08 6.01
C SER A 223 3.43 -2.87 7.08
N ILE A 224 3.60 -2.30 8.28
CA ILE A 224 4.26 -2.98 9.41
C ILE A 224 3.46 -4.21 9.87
N CYS A 225 2.13 -4.11 9.89
CA CYS A 225 1.26 -5.20 10.33
C CYS A 225 1.47 -6.48 9.50
N VAL A 226 1.61 -6.35 8.18
CA VAL A 226 1.88 -7.49 7.29
C VAL A 226 3.22 -8.15 7.62
N ILE A 227 4.26 -7.35 7.87
CA ILE A 227 5.61 -7.86 8.19
C ILE A 227 5.59 -8.59 9.55
N LEU A 228 4.97 -8.00 10.57
CA LEU A 228 4.87 -8.63 11.90
C LEU A 228 4.02 -9.91 11.85
N GLN A 229 2.94 -9.93 11.08
CA GLN A 229 2.10 -11.11 10.90
C GLN A 229 2.90 -12.27 10.28
N LEU A 230 3.79 -11.97 9.33
CA LEU A 230 4.64 -12.96 8.71
C LEU A 230 5.65 -13.56 9.71
N ALA A 231 6.30 -12.71 10.52
CA ALA A 231 7.25 -13.16 11.54
C ALA A 231 6.57 -14.07 12.57
N LEU A 232 5.44 -13.63 13.12
CA LEU A 232 4.67 -14.42 14.09
C LEU A 232 4.13 -15.73 13.50
N ALA A 233 3.75 -15.75 12.22
CA ALA A 233 3.27 -16.98 11.58
C ALA A 233 4.37 -18.05 11.54
N VAL A 234 5.62 -17.68 11.24
CA VAL A 234 6.76 -18.61 11.27
C VAL A 234 6.99 -19.12 12.70
N ASP A 235 7.01 -18.23 13.68
CA ASP A 235 7.20 -18.61 15.09
C ASP A 235 6.13 -19.59 15.58
N TYR A 236 4.85 -19.32 15.26
CA TYR A 236 3.74 -20.22 15.62
C TYR A 236 3.80 -21.55 14.88
N ALA A 237 4.22 -21.56 13.61
CA ALA A 237 4.38 -22.81 12.88
C ALA A 237 5.45 -23.70 13.53
N ILE A 238 6.61 -23.13 13.86
CA ILE A 238 7.69 -23.89 14.51
C ILE A 238 7.24 -24.45 15.86
N ILE A 239 6.56 -23.66 16.68
CA ILE A 239 6.05 -24.09 18.01
C ILE A 239 4.94 -25.13 17.89
N LEU A 240 4.08 -25.07 16.88
CA LEU A 240 2.98 -26.03 16.72
C LEU A 240 3.46 -27.36 16.11
N SER A 241 4.48 -27.32 15.26
CA SER A 241 5.06 -28.50 14.60
C SER A 241 6.00 -29.33 15.47
N HIS A 242 6.44 -28.83 16.63
CA HIS A 242 7.36 -29.50 17.56
C HIS A 242 6.77 -29.59 18.97
#